data_AF-A0A939CKP9-F1
#
_entry.id   AF-A0A939CKP9-F1
#
_cell.length_a   1.000
_cell.length_b   1.000
_cell.length_c   1.000
_cell.angle_alpha   90.00
_cell.angle_beta   90.00
_cell.angle_gamma   90.00
#
_symmetry.space_group_name_H-M   'P 1'
#
loop_
_entity.id
_entity.type
_entity.pdbx_description
1 polymer ?
#
loop_
_entity_poly.entity_id
_entity_poly.type
_entity_poly.pdbx_seq_one_letter_code
_entity_poly.pdbx_strand_id
1 'polypeptide(L)'
;MNIDRLQELKQKLTNDADLSDIWLFYMDHFADLPEFTDLGEPAYNEYLDAVLQKTCQQMFDRAIKISDFLLIYIAPYHLFHGAFFLEGHIGGVIYFEDIKIGLIAVSADYPPTDAVKYSRFTEMIQLSAPNGNDRN
;
A
#
# COMPACT_ATOMS: atom_id res chain seq x y z
N MET A 1 17.02 -3.07 13.04
CA MET A 1 16.55 -3.07 11.62
C MET A 1 17.70 -2.66 10.67
N ASN A 2 17.79 -3.20 9.44
CA ASN A 2 18.74 -2.70 8.42
C ASN A 2 18.03 -1.75 7.45
N ILE A 3 18.43 -0.47 7.44
CA ILE A 3 17.76 0.56 6.66
C ILE A 3 17.95 0.45 5.15
N ASP A 4 19.06 -0.15 4.70
CA ASP A 4 19.33 -0.36 3.27
C ASP A 4 18.27 -1.26 2.62
N ARG A 5 17.59 -2.09 3.43
CA ARG A 5 16.49 -2.94 2.99
C ARG A 5 15.25 -2.14 2.57
N LEU A 6 15.07 -0.89 3.04
CA LEU A 6 13.95 -0.05 2.55
C LEU A 6 14.16 0.37 1.10
N GLN A 7 15.40 0.67 0.72
CA GLN A 7 15.73 0.97 -0.66
C GLN A 7 15.54 -0.27 -1.55
N GLU A 8 15.86 -1.46 -1.03
CA GLU A 8 15.56 -2.72 -1.69
C GLU A 8 14.05 -2.95 -1.83
N LEU A 9 13.26 -2.76 -0.77
CA LEU A 9 11.80 -2.86 -0.84
C LEU A 9 11.22 -1.93 -1.90
N LYS A 10 11.72 -0.69 -1.99
CA LYS A 10 11.33 0.30 -3.00
C LYS A 10 11.67 -0.17 -4.42
N GLN A 11 12.85 -0.76 -4.62
CA GLN A 11 13.27 -1.34 -5.91
C GLN A 11 12.39 -2.52 -6.29
N LYS A 12 12.12 -3.43 -5.35
CA LYS A 12 11.25 -4.59 -5.54
C LYS A 12 9.83 -4.16 -5.91
N LEU A 13 9.27 -3.21 -5.16
CA LEU A 13 7.95 -2.67 -5.42
C LEU A 13 7.81 -2.09 -6.83
N THR A 14 8.87 -1.44 -7.32
CA THR A 14 8.89 -0.83 -8.66
C THR A 14 9.05 -1.86 -9.78
N ASN A 15 9.92 -2.86 -9.60
CA ASN A 15 10.43 -3.67 -10.70
C ASN A 15 9.95 -5.13 -10.71
N ASP A 16 9.67 -5.70 -9.54
CA ASP A 16 9.39 -7.13 -9.42
C ASP A 16 7.97 -7.43 -9.94
N ALA A 17 7.80 -8.58 -10.60
CA ALA A 17 6.50 -9.01 -11.12
C ALA A 17 5.72 -9.84 -10.10
N ASP A 18 6.42 -10.58 -9.23
CA ASP A 18 5.82 -11.38 -8.18
C ASP A 18 5.49 -10.49 -6.97
N LEU A 19 4.20 -10.23 -6.77
CA LEU A 19 3.73 -9.38 -5.68
C LEU A 19 3.81 -10.06 -4.32
N SER A 20 3.79 -11.39 -4.29
CA SER A 20 3.89 -12.16 -3.04
C SER A 20 5.30 -12.06 -2.46
N ASP A 21 6.32 -12.14 -3.31
CA ASP A 21 7.71 -11.97 -2.91
C ASP A 21 7.99 -10.58 -2.33
N ILE A 22 7.40 -9.53 -2.90
CA ILE A 22 7.52 -8.16 -2.39
C ILE A 22 6.89 -8.06 -1.00
N TRP A 23 5.69 -8.63 -0.83
CA TRP A 23 4.97 -8.61 0.44
C TRP A 23 5.71 -9.40 1.51
N LEU A 24 6.18 -10.62 1.21
CA LEU A 24 6.96 -11.46 2.12
C LEU A 24 8.25 -10.76 2.56
N PHE A 25 8.97 -10.14 1.63
CA PHE A 25 10.16 -9.35 1.96
C PHE A 25 9.84 -8.24 2.97
N TYR A 26 8.70 -7.55 2.81
CA TYR A 26 8.27 -6.54 3.78
C TYR A 26 7.95 -7.15 5.15
N MET A 27 7.22 -8.28 5.18
CA MET A 27 6.88 -8.96 6.43
C MET A 27 8.11 -9.44 7.19
N ASP A 28 9.05 -10.10 6.49
CA ASP A 28 10.26 -10.71 7.07
C ASP A 28 11.27 -9.68 7.61
N HIS A 29 11.21 -8.43 7.13
CA HIS A 29 12.21 -7.41 7.43
C HIS A 29 11.67 -6.20 8.20
N PHE A 30 10.35 -5.99 8.26
CA PHE A 30 9.79 -4.75 8.81
C PHE A 30 8.52 -4.94 9.63
N ALA A 31 7.49 -5.60 9.09
CA ALA A 31 6.10 -5.48 9.57
C ALA A 31 5.91 -5.73 11.08
N ASP A 32 6.67 -6.67 11.64
CA ASP A 32 6.57 -7.08 13.06
C ASP A 32 7.69 -6.51 13.94
N LEU A 33 8.53 -5.60 13.42
CA LEU A 33 9.63 -5.02 14.19
C LEU A 33 9.17 -3.73 14.89
N PRO A 34 9.17 -3.67 16.24
CA PRO A 34 8.81 -2.45 16.97
C PRO A 34 9.70 -1.26 16.58
N GLU A 35 11.00 -1.52 16.38
CA GLU A 35 11.96 -0.51 15.90
C GLU A 35 11.57 0.13 14.56
N PHE A 36 10.74 -0.51 13.75
CA PHE A 36 10.23 0.03 12.50
C PHE A 36 8.93 0.80 12.69
N THR A 37 7.98 0.23 13.44
CA THR A 37 6.69 0.90 13.72
C THR A 37 6.88 2.18 14.53
N ASP A 38 7.84 2.20 15.45
CA ASP A 38 8.14 3.35 16.32
C ASP A 38 8.84 4.52 15.59
N LEU A 39 9.24 4.34 14.32
CA LEU A 39 9.79 5.42 13.50
C LEU A 39 8.73 6.33 12.89
N GLY A 40 7.49 5.84 12.86
CA GLY A 40 6.37 6.54 12.24
C GLY A 40 5.39 7.07 13.27
N GLU A 41 4.49 7.91 12.78
CA GLU A 41 3.38 8.42 13.55
C GLU A 41 2.05 7.99 12.90
N PRO A 42 0.98 7.80 13.69
CA PRO A 42 -0.35 7.59 13.14
C PRO A 42 -0.71 8.70 12.14
N ALA A 43 -1.23 8.32 10.99
CA ALA A 43 -1.48 9.21 9.87
C ALA A 43 -2.87 9.00 9.27
N TYR A 44 -3.31 10.00 8.50
CA TYR A 44 -4.51 9.95 7.70
C TYR A 44 -4.18 10.38 6.27
N ASN A 45 -4.73 9.68 5.27
CA ASN A 45 -4.49 9.99 3.87
C ASN A 45 -5.71 9.66 3.00
N GLU A 46 -6.41 10.69 2.54
CA GLU A 46 -7.64 10.56 1.72
C GLU A 46 -7.41 9.80 0.41
N TYR A 47 -6.23 9.95 -0.20
CA TYR A 47 -5.87 9.23 -1.42
C TYR A 47 -5.76 7.72 -1.14
N LEU A 48 -5.08 7.34 -0.05
CA LEU A 48 -4.95 5.93 0.32
C LEU A 48 -6.29 5.32 0.72
N ASP A 49 -7.17 6.05 1.40
CA ASP A 49 -8.54 5.59 1.66
C ASP A 49 -9.27 5.25 0.35
N ALA A 50 -9.21 6.15 -0.63
CA ALA A 50 -9.88 5.98 -1.92
C ALA A 50 -9.28 4.83 -2.74
N VAL A 51 -7.94 4.71 -2.76
CA VAL A 51 -7.24 3.59 -3.40
C VAL A 51 -7.65 2.29 -2.76
N LEU A 52 -7.59 2.21 -1.43
CA LEU A 52 -7.88 0.99 -0.69
C LEU A 52 -9.30 0.50 -0.97
N GLN A 53 -10.28 1.41 -0.89
CA GLN A 53 -11.68 1.11 -1.18
C GLN A 53 -11.84 0.58 -2.62
N LYS A 54 -11.29 1.29 -3.61
CA LYS A 54 -11.45 0.93 -5.02
C LYS A 54 -10.73 -0.38 -5.37
N THR A 55 -9.48 -0.53 -4.93
CA THR A 55 -8.67 -1.71 -5.21
C THR A 55 -9.27 -2.95 -4.56
N CYS A 56 -9.74 -2.86 -3.31
CA CYS A 56 -10.40 -3.98 -2.65
C CYS A 56 -11.72 -4.36 -3.35
N GLN A 57 -12.54 -3.38 -3.79
CA GLN A 57 -13.75 -3.68 -4.57
C GLN A 57 -13.42 -4.43 -5.86
N GLN A 58 -12.33 -4.06 -6.53
CA GLN A 58 -11.87 -4.74 -7.74
C GLN A 58 -11.33 -6.15 -7.45
N MET A 59 -10.57 -6.33 -6.37
CA MET A 59 -10.01 -7.64 -5.96
C MET A 59 -11.09 -8.68 -5.65
N PHE A 60 -12.20 -8.25 -5.05
CA PHE A 60 -13.29 -9.10 -4.58
C PHE A 60 -14.55 -9.05 -5.46
N ASP A 61 -14.51 -8.24 -6.53
CA ASP A 61 -15.60 -8.05 -7.50
C ASP A 61 -16.97 -7.75 -6.86
N ARG A 62 -16.96 -6.92 -5.81
CA ARG A 62 -18.17 -6.54 -5.07
C ARG A 62 -17.98 -5.26 -4.26
N ALA A 63 -19.08 -4.68 -3.79
CA ALA A 63 -19.00 -3.67 -2.75
C ALA A 63 -18.43 -4.30 -1.47
N ILE A 64 -17.46 -3.60 -0.86
CA ILE A 64 -16.77 -4.02 0.35
C ILE A 64 -16.81 -2.91 1.38
N LYS A 65 -16.78 -3.29 2.66
CA LYS A 65 -16.60 -2.37 3.78
C LYS A 65 -15.21 -2.55 4.38
N ILE A 66 -14.45 -1.46 4.41
CA ILE A 66 -13.19 -1.37 5.14
C ILE A 66 -13.46 -0.84 6.54
N SER A 67 -12.80 -1.41 7.54
CA SER A 67 -12.78 -0.91 8.91
C SER A 67 -11.37 -0.92 9.48
N ASP A 68 -11.19 -0.14 10.56
CA ASP A 68 -10.00 -0.15 11.40
C ASP A 68 -8.70 0.00 10.60
N PHE A 69 -8.71 0.94 9.65
CA PHE A 69 -7.52 1.26 8.87
C PHE A 69 -6.55 2.05 9.74
N LEU A 70 -5.50 1.35 10.18
CA LEU A 70 -4.41 1.90 10.98
C LEU A 70 -3.25 2.21 10.06
N LEU A 71 -3.10 3.49 9.73
CA LEU A 71 -2.06 3.97 8.84
C LEU A 71 -0.96 4.68 9.65
N ILE A 72 0.28 4.32 9.37
CA ILE A 72 1.49 4.91 9.96
C ILE A 72 2.29 5.56 8.84
N TYR A 73 2.78 6.77 9.09
CA TYR A 73 3.67 7.48 8.17
C TYR A 73 5.07 7.64 8.77
N ILE A 74 6.07 7.18 8.03
CA ILE A 74 7.48 7.30 8.38
C ILE A 74 8.11 8.39 7.49
N ALA A 75 8.09 9.62 8.01
CA ALA A 75 8.47 10.81 7.25
C ALA A 75 9.86 10.76 6.60
N PRO A 76 10.94 10.28 7.27
CA PRO A 76 12.27 10.21 6.65
C PRO A 76 12.37 9.34 5.39
N TYR A 77 11.42 8.43 5.18
CA TYR A 77 11.43 7.49 4.06
C TYR A 77 10.26 7.68 3.09
N HIS A 78 9.44 8.72 3.30
CA HIS A 78 8.23 8.98 2.51
C HIS A 78 7.34 7.74 2.39
N LEU A 79 7.22 6.98 3.49
CA LEU A 79 6.61 5.67 3.51
C LEU A 79 5.35 5.68 4.36
N PHE A 80 4.23 5.34 3.74
CA PHE A 80 3.00 4.96 4.42
C PHE A 80 2.93 3.44 4.50
N HIS A 81 2.58 2.90 5.65
CA HIS A 81 2.27 1.49 5.81
C HIS A 81 1.17 1.30 6.84
N GLY A 82 0.42 0.22 6.75
CA GLY A 82 -0.70 0.03 7.65
C GLY A 82 -1.42 -1.28 7.49
N ALA A 83 -2.27 -1.57 8.47
CA ALA A 83 -3.18 -2.71 8.48
C ALA A 83 -4.63 -2.23 8.42
N PHE A 84 -5.50 -3.05 7.87
CA PHE A 84 -6.93 -2.78 7.81
C PHE A 84 -7.71 -4.09 7.82
N PHE A 85 -9.01 -3.98 8.10
CA PHE A 85 -9.94 -5.08 7.95
C PHE A 85 -10.90 -4.85 6.79
N LEU A 86 -11.15 -5.90 6.03
CA LEU A 86 -12.18 -5.99 5.00
C LEU A 86 -13.14 -7.08 5.42
N GLU A 87 -14.27 -6.74 6.03
CA GLU A 87 -15.32 -7.71 6.40
C GLU A 87 -14.83 -8.98 7.13
N GLY A 88 -13.83 -8.84 8.01
CA GLY A 88 -13.21 -9.95 8.74
C GLY A 88 -11.90 -10.48 8.13
N HIS A 89 -11.62 -10.15 6.87
CA HIS A 89 -10.32 -10.39 6.23
C HIS A 89 -9.30 -9.36 6.70
N ILE A 90 -8.12 -9.81 7.12
CA ILE A 90 -7.00 -8.91 7.42
C ILE A 90 -6.28 -8.55 6.13
N GLY A 91 -5.92 -7.27 5.99
CA GLY A 91 -5.09 -6.78 4.89
C GLY A 91 -4.08 -5.77 5.38
N GLY A 92 -3.13 -5.46 4.50
CA GLY A 92 -2.14 -4.42 4.74
C GLY A 92 -1.76 -3.68 3.46
N VAL A 93 -1.19 -2.50 3.67
CA VAL A 93 -0.77 -1.58 2.61
C VAL A 93 0.65 -1.11 2.85
N ILE A 94 1.40 -0.95 1.77
CA ILE A 94 2.71 -0.29 1.70
C ILE A 94 2.60 0.74 0.58
N TYR A 95 3.01 1.99 0.81
CA TYR A 95 3.00 3.04 -0.21
C TYR A 95 4.17 4.00 -0.02
N PHE A 96 5.02 4.09 -1.04
CA PHE A 96 6.09 5.08 -1.08
C PHE A 96 5.61 6.31 -1.83
N GLU A 97 5.45 7.41 -1.10
CA GLU A 97 4.97 8.70 -1.61
C GLU A 97 5.95 9.33 -2.60
N ASP A 98 7.26 9.08 -2.47
CA ASP A 98 8.27 9.67 -3.34
C ASP A 98 8.31 9.03 -4.73
N ILE A 99 8.07 7.72 -4.83
CA ILE A 99 7.97 7.01 -6.11
C ILE A 99 6.52 6.80 -6.58
N LYS A 100 5.53 7.15 -5.77
CA LYS A 100 4.10 7.08 -6.11
C LYS A 100 3.59 5.67 -6.39
N ILE A 101 4.21 4.65 -5.78
CA ILE A 101 3.84 3.24 -5.96
C ILE A 101 3.53 2.61 -4.60
N GLY A 102 2.49 1.78 -4.58
CA GLY A 102 2.13 0.99 -3.41
C GLY A 102 1.67 -0.43 -3.74
N LEU A 103 1.55 -1.24 -2.69
CA LEU A 103 1.10 -2.62 -2.71
C LEU A 103 0.05 -2.83 -1.62
N ILE A 104 -1.04 -3.50 -1.97
CA ILE A 104 -2.07 -3.98 -1.06
C ILE A 104 -2.05 -5.50 -1.08
N ALA A 105 -2.11 -6.12 0.10
CA ALA A 105 -2.29 -7.55 0.29
C ALA A 105 -3.49 -7.81 1.21
N VAL A 106 -4.35 -8.75 0.86
CA VAL A 106 -5.54 -9.11 1.65
C VAL A 106 -5.69 -10.62 1.70
N SER A 107 -5.89 -11.17 2.90
CA SER A 107 -6.31 -12.57 3.05
C SER A 107 -7.56 -12.86 2.22
N ALA A 108 -7.51 -13.88 1.36
CA ALA A 108 -8.58 -14.14 0.40
C ALA A 108 -9.80 -14.81 1.07
N ASP A 109 -9.56 -15.61 2.11
CA ASP A 109 -10.58 -16.38 2.81
C ASP A 109 -10.77 -15.90 4.25
N TYR A 110 -11.95 -16.19 4.80
CA TYR A 110 -12.25 -16.03 6.22
C TYR A 110 -12.95 -17.30 6.75
N PRO A 111 -12.42 -17.99 7.78
CA PRO A 111 -11.16 -17.69 8.47
C PRO A 111 -9.94 -17.76 7.54
N PRO A 112 -8.86 -17.00 7.82
CA PRO A 112 -7.69 -16.95 6.93
C PRO A 112 -7.11 -18.34 6.66
N THR A 113 -6.94 -18.65 5.38
CA THR A 113 -6.23 -19.82 4.86
C THR A 113 -4.86 -19.39 4.33
N ASP A 114 -4.27 -20.16 3.42
CA ASP A 114 -3.03 -19.86 2.72
C ASP A 114 -3.20 -18.92 1.50
N ALA A 115 -4.43 -18.53 1.15
CA ALA A 115 -4.69 -17.69 -0.01
C ALA A 115 -4.65 -16.17 0.31
N VAL A 116 -3.92 -15.42 -0.50
CA VAL A 116 -3.79 -13.95 -0.40
C VAL A 116 -4.01 -13.32 -1.79
N LYS A 117 -4.76 -12.21 -1.83
CA LYS A 117 -4.92 -11.36 -3.02
C LYS A 117 -3.98 -10.17 -2.91
N TYR A 118 -3.29 -9.86 -4.01
CA TYR A 118 -2.34 -8.76 -4.10
C TYR A 118 -2.72 -7.77 -5.21
N SER A 119 -2.42 -6.50 -5.01
CA SER A 119 -2.49 -5.49 -6.07
C SER A 119 -1.44 -4.41 -5.84
N ARG A 120 -0.59 -4.22 -6.85
CA ARG A 120 0.24 -3.02 -6.97
C ARG A 120 -0.59 -1.89 -7.57
N PHE A 121 -0.38 -0.67 -7.07
CA PHE A 121 -1.01 0.54 -7.61
C PHE A 121 0.01 1.66 -7.79
N THR A 122 -0.31 2.59 -8.67
CA THR A 122 0.51 3.76 -8.97
C THR A 122 -0.37 5.00 -8.99
N GLU A 123 0.07 6.07 -8.32
CA GLU A 123 -0.60 7.35 -8.39
C GLU A 123 -0.30 8.00 -9.75
N MET A 124 -1.34 8.22 -10.56
CA MET A 124 -1.20 8.96 -11.80
C MET A 124 -1.38 10.44 -11.53
N ILE A 125 -0.30 11.22 -11.68
CA ILE A 125 -0.40 12.68 -11.73
C ILE A 125 -1.08 13.05 -13.05
N GLN A 126 -2.34 13.46 -13.00
CA GLN A 126 -2.95 14.15 -14.14
C GLN A 126 -2.23 15.48 -14.30
N LEU A 127 -1.28 15.54 -15.23
CA LEU A 127 -0.84 16.81 -15.81
C LEU A 127 -2.06 17.39 -16.51
N SER A 128 -2.63 18.47 -15.95
CA SER A 128 -3.65 19.27 -16.61
C SER A 128 -3.15 19.58 -18.02
N ALA A 129 -3.86 19.10 -19.05
CA ALA A 129 -3.52 19.44 -20.43
C ALA A 129 -3.49 20.97 -20.54
N PRO A 130 -2.47 21.57 -21.19
CA PRO A 130 -2.50 23.00 -21.43
C PRO A 130 -3.77 23.33 -22.23
N ASN A 131 -4.59 24.23 -21.69
CA ASN A 131 -5.79 24.73 -22.35
C ASN A 131 -5.42 25.18 -23.77
N GLY A 132 -5.84 24.43 -24.77
CA GLY A 132 -5.60 24.71 -26.19
C GLY A 132 -6.46 25.86 -26.72
N ASN A 133 -6.55 26.98 -25.99
CA ASN A 133 -7.34 28.15 -26.38
C ASN A 133 -6.53 29.45 -26.52
N ASP A 134 -5.21 29.34 -26.67
CA ASP A 134 -4.36 30.48 -27.05
C ASP A 134 -3.78 30.29 -28.46
N ARG A 135 -4.62 30.31 -29.50
CA ARG A 135 -4.22 30.70 -30.86
C ARG A 135 -5.38 31.36 -31.63
N ASN A 136 -5.31 32.70 -31.65
CA ASN A 136 -5.83 33.66 -32.63
C ASN A 136 -7.29 33.57 -33.11
#